data_AF-A0A9D5HHR1-F1
#
_entry.id   AF-A0A9D5HHR1-F1
#
_cell.length_a   1.000
_cell.length_b   1.000
_cell.length_c   1.000
_cell.angle_alpha   90.00
_cell.angle_beta   90.00
_cell.angle_gamma   90.00
#
_symmetry.space_group_name_H-M   'P 1'
#
loop_
_entity.id
_entity.type
_entity.pdbx_description
1 polymer ?
#
loop_
_entity_poly.entity_id
_entity_poly.type
_entity_poly.pdbx_seq_one_letter_code
_entity_poly.pdbx_strand_id
1 'polypeptide(L)'
;MKHVKFKDDPIAPLKTFNSKEGCFNSCLEDCDCEAAQYYSSDNTCWKQSLPLRFGRQDSNDTTLVFIKVGRVMNTTIVEKKLYVGVFVPVVSVLTSIILVLIFIIFNYRVLRKNMELEVDADEIILSEWVYSCYLAGELEKLTLDEDVDMVEFERAVKVGLWCIQTDPTLRPSMKNVIIMLEGCAEISSPPSTHLLF
;
A
#
# COMPACT_ATOMS: atom_id res chain seq x y z
N MET A 1 41.53 -35.26 -14.94
CA MET A 1 41.51 -36.41 -15.87
C MET A 1 42.46 -37.47 -15.34
N LYS A 2 42.21 -38.76 -15.53
CA LYS A 2 43.16 -39.82 -15.13
C LYS A 2 44.14 -40.06 -16.30
N HIS A 3 45.41 -40.33 -16.02
CA HIS A 3 46.41 -40.76 -17.02
C HIS A 3 46.91 -39.69 -18.00
N VAL A 4 46.96 -38.41 -17.61
CA VAL A 4 47.55 -37.34 -18.44
C VAL A 4 48.81 -36.82 -17.76
N LYS A 5 49.85 -36.48 -18.53
CA LYS A 5 51.06 -35.82 -18.03
C LYS A 5 51.38 -34.59 -18.86
N PHE A 6 51.80 -33.51 -18.19
CA PHE A 6 52.38 -32.34 -18.84
C PHE A 6 53.90 -32.36 -18.65
N LYS A 7 54.64 -32.12 -19.73
CA LYS A 7 56.11 -32.22 -19.78
C LYS A 7 56.75 -30.83 -19.83
N ASP A 8 56.28 -29.95 -18.96
CA ASP A 8 56.76 -28.59 -18.83
C ASP A 8 57.44 -28.45 -17.45
N ASP A 9 58.44 -27.55 -17.34
CA ASP A 9 59.16 -27.32 -16.08
C ASP A 9 58.20 -26.85 -14.97
N PRO A 10 58.37 -27.31 -13.71
CA PRO A 10 57.46 -26.94 -12.63
C PRO A 10 57.64 -25.47 -12.23
N ILE A 11 56.52 -24.75 -12.02
CA ILE A 11 56.58 -23.36 -11.52
C ILE A 11 57.19 -23.30 -10.11
N ALA A 12 56.94 -24.34 -9.32
CA ALA A 12 57.30 -24.41 -7.90
C ALA A 12 58.20 -25.62 -7.63
N PRO A 13 59.10 -25.54 -6.63
CA PRO A 13 59.93 -26.67 -6.25
C PRO A 13 59.07 -27.88 -5.88
N LEU A 14 59.58 -29.07 -6.17
CA LEU A 14 58.91 -30.33 -5.86
C LEU A 14 58.62 -30.43 -4.37
N LYS A 15 57.36 -30.70 -4.04
CA LYS A 15 56.90 -30.91 -2.66
C LYS A 15 56.30 -32.31 -2.55
N THR A 16 56.66 -33.00 -1.48
CA THR A 16 56.07 -34.28 -1.11
C THR A 16 54.80 -34.02 -0.28
N PHE A 17 53.69 -34.62 -0.70
CA PHE A 17 52.41 -34.52 -0.01
C PHE A 17 51.87 -35.91 0.28
N ASN A 18 51.47 -36.17 1.52
CA ASN A 18 50.89 -37.47 1.92
C ASN A 18 49.48 -37.70 1.35
N SER A 19 48.89 -36.73 0.65
CA SER A 19 47.56 -36.84 0.05
C SER A 19 47.45 -36.06 -1.25
N LYS A 20 46.68 -36.63 -2.19
CA LYS A 20 46.28 -35.96 -3.46
C LYS A 20 45.53 -34.64 -3.22
N GLU A 21 44.78 -34.56 -2.12
CA GLU A 21 43.99 -33.38 -1.73
C GLU A 21 44.87 -32.24 -1.25
N GLY A 22 45.98 -32.54 -0.55
CA GLY A 22 46.96 -31.53 -0.16
C GLY A 22 47.59 -30.85 -1.38
N CYS A 23 47.96 -31.64 -2.39
CA CYS A 23 48.46 -31.12 -3.67
C CYS A 23 47.41 -30.27 -4.39
N PHE A 24 46.15 -30.72 -4.41
CA PHE A 24 45.03 -30.00 -5.01
C PHE A 24 44.76 -28.64 -4.33
N ASN A 25 44.63 -28.62 -3.00
CA ASN A 25 44.37 -27.40 -2.25
C ASN A 25 45.51 -26.40 -2.37
N SER A 26 46.77 -26.88 -2.38
CA SER A 26 47.92 -26.00 -2.59
C SER A 26 47.88 -25.30 -3.96
N CYS A 27 47.31 -25.90 -5.00
CA CYS A 27 47.10 -25.24 -6.29
C CYS A 27 45.89 -24.28 -6.29
N LEU A 28 44.87 -24.55 -5.48
CA LEU A 28 43.74 -23.62 -5.33
C LEU A 28 44.16 -22.29 -4.67
N GLU A 29 45.03 -22.37 -3.66
CA GLU A 29 45.59 -21.22 -2.94
C GLU A 29 46.61 -20.42 -3.77
N ASP A 30 47.19 -21.04 -4.79
CA ASP A 30 48.22 -20.45 -5.63
C ASP A 30 47.56 -19.78 -6.87
N CYS A 31 47.69 -18.46 -6.96
CA CYS A 31 47.06 -17.68 -8.05
C CYS A 31 47.65 -18.03 -9.42
N ASP A 32 48.92 -18.42 -9.46
CA ASP A 32 49.65 -18.72 -10.69
C ASP A 32 49.59 -20.23 -11.06
N CYS A 33 48.86 -21.03 -10.28
CA CYS A 33 48.66 -22.45 -10.56
C CYS A 33 47.35 -22.70 -11.29
N GLU A 34 47.44 -23.18 -12.53
CA GLU A 34 46.28 -23.61 -13.31
C GLU A 34 46.13 -25.13 -13.41
N ALA A 35 47.19 -25.90 -13.16
CA ALA A 35 47.09 -27.36 -13.02
C ALA A 35 48.04 -27.93 -11.97
N ALA A 36 47.66 -29.05 -11.37
CA ALA A 36 48.48 -29.81 -10.44
C ALA A 36 48.54 -31.29 -10.83
N GLN A 37 49.74 -31.87 -10.87
CA GLN A 37 50.00 -33.28 -11.14
C GLN A 37 50.47 -33.97 -9.85
N TYR A 38 49.75 -35.00 -9.43
CA TYR A 38 50.09 -35.81 -8.25
C TYR A 38 50.52 -37.21 -8.66
N TYR A 39 51.71 -37.60 -8.22
CA TYR A 39 52.27 -38.93 -8.43
C TYR A 39 52.03 -39.78 -7.19
N SER A 40 51.21 -40.82 -7.35
CA SER A 40 50.86 -41.71 -6.23
C SER A 40 52.00 -42.66 -5.84
N SER A 41 53.00 -42.82 -6.72
CA SER A 41 54.15 -43.70 -6.51
C SER A 41 55.15 -43.16 -5.49
N ASP A 42 55.38 -41.84 -5.49
CA ASP A 42 56.40 -41.17 -4.69
C ASP A 42 55.82 -40.02 -3.85
N ASN A 43 54.49 -39.87 -3.85
CA ASN A 43 53.76 -38.82 -3.15
C ASN A 43 54.23 -37.40 -3.56
N THR A 44 54.71 -37.23 -4.80
CA THR A 44 55.17 -35.92 -5.29
C THR A 44 54.05 -35.12 -5.96
N CYS A 45 54.12 -33.79 -5.79
CA CYS A 45 53.20 -32.81 -6.35
C CYS A 45 53.93 -31.81 -7.24
N TRP A 46 53.40 -31.59 -8.43
CA TRP A 46 53.92 -30.67 -9.44
C TRP A 46 52.85 -29.65 -9.79
N LYS A 47 53.15 -28.36 -9.71
CA LYS A 47 52.24 -27.27 -10.11
C LYS A 47 52.65 -26.69 -11.46
N GLN A 48 51.67 -26.40 -12.31
CA GLN A 48 51.85 -25.93 -13.68
C GLN A 48 51.08 -24.63 -13.90
N SER A 49 51.72 -23.70 -14.64
CA SER A 49 51.09 -22.44 -15.03
C SER A 49 50.54 -22.55 -16.45
N LEU A 50 49.69 -21.61 -16.84
CA LEU A 50 49.36 -21.41 -18.24
C LEU A 50 50.59 -20.94 -19.04
N PRO A 51 50.71 -21.35 -20.31
CA PRO A 51 49.80 -22.23 -21.05
C PRO A 51 50.10 -23.73 -20.82
N LEU A 52 49.06 -24.53 -20.57
CA LEU A 52 49.21 -26.00 -20.48
C LEU A 52 49.52 -26.58 -21.86
N ARG A 53 50.78 -26.95 -22.13
CA ARG A 53 51.22 -27.49 -23.44
C ARG A 53 51.65 -28.95 -23.33
N PHE A 54 51.64 -29.63 -24.47
CA PHE A 54 52.17 -30.99 -24.62
C PHE A 54 51.58 -32.05 -23.68
N GLY A 55 50.31 -31.90 -23.28
CA GLY A 55 49.60 -32.94 -22.52
C GLY A 55 49.55 -34.25 -23.29
N ARG A 56 50.09 -35.32 -22.71
CA ARG A 56 50.03 -36.68 -23.27
C ARG A 56 49.22 -37.59 -22.37
N GLN A 57 48.40 -38.44 -22.97
CA GLN A 57 47.74 -39.51 -22.24
C GLN A 57 48.67 -40.73 -22.20
N ASP A 58 49.02 -41.19 -21.00
CA ASP A 58 49.83 -42.39 -20.81
C ASP A 58 49.07 -43.39 -19.92
N SER A 59 48.61 -44.48 -20.53
CA SER A 59 47.78 -45.51 -19.89
C SER A 59 48.50 -46.25 -18.75
N ASN A 60 49.84 -46.20 -18.70
CA ASN A 60 50.62 -46.92 -17.69
C ASN A 60 50.90 -46.09 -16.43
N ASP A 61 50.50 -44.83 -16.39
CA ASP A 61 50.83 -43.92 -15.29
C ASP A 61 49.69 -43.75 -14.28
N THR A 62 50.04 -43.81 -13.00
CA THR A 62 49.12 -43.52 -11.87
C THR A 62 49.04 -42.03 -11.53
N THR A 63 49.48 -41.16 -12.45
CA THR A 63 49.47 -39.70 -12.28
C THR A 63 48.04 -39.17 -12.34
N LEU A 64 47.68 -38.39 -11.33
CA LEU A 64 46.41 -37.69 -11.26
C LEU A 64 46.62 -36.22 -11.58
N VAL A 65 45.87 -35.71 -12.57
CA VAL A 65 45.95 -34.32 -13.00
C VAL A 65 44.66 -33.58 -12.67
N PHE A 66 44.83 -32.50 -11.91
CA PHE A 66 43.80 -31.54 -11.54
C PHE A 66 44.00 -30.26 -12.36
N ILE A 67 42.92 -29.75 -12.95
CA ILE A 67 42.93 -28.50 -13.72
C ILE A 67 41.99 -27.53 -13.01
N LYS A 68 42.48 -26.33 -12.70
CA LYS A 68 41.70 -25.25 -12.10
C LYS A 68 40.74 -24.72 -13.15
N VAL A 69 39.45 -24.80 -12.86
CA VAL A 69 38.40 -24.28 -13.73
C VAL A 69 37.69 -23.14 -13.01
N GLY A 70 37.53 -22.02 -13.70
CA GLY A 70 36.64 -20.96 -13.23
C GLY A 70 35.20 -21.48 -13.23
N ARG A 71 34.53 -21.42 -12.08
CA ARG A 71 33.08 -21.57 -12.06
C ARG A 71 32.51 -20.25 -12.54
N VAL A 72 31.85 -20.25 -13.70
CA VAL A 72 30.86 -19.21 -13.99
C VAL A 72 29.76 -19.43 -12.96
N MET A 73 29.73 -18.58 -11.93
CA MET A 73 28.62 -18.54 -11.01
C MET A 73 27.43 -18.06 -11.82
N ASN A 74 26.48 -18.96 -12.13
CA ASN A 74 25.21 -18.57 -12.73
C ASN A 74 24.48 -17.69 -11.72
N THR A 75 24.71 -16.37 -11.81
CA THR A 75 24.10 -15.32 -10.98
C THR A 75 22.62 -15.10 -11.30
N THR A 76 21.99 -16.00 -12.04
CA THR A 76 20.57 -15.87 -12.42
C THR A 76 19.59 -16.38 -11.34
N ILE A 77 20.06 -17.13 -10.33
CA ILE A 77 19.16 -17.73 -9.31
C ILE A 77 19.22 -17.01 -7.96
N VAL A 78 20.34 -16.38 -7.60
CA VAL A 78 20.50 -15.74 -6.27
C VAL A 78 19.93 -14.33 -6.23
N GLU A 79 20.04 -13.53 -7.31
CA GLU A 79 19.50 -12.17 -7.32
C GLU A 79 17.97 -12.12 -7.39
N LYS A 80 17.32 -13.10 -8.03
CA LYS A 80 15.85 -13.16 -8.10
C LYS A 80 15.22 -13.71 -6.83
N LYS A 81 15.88 -14.61 -6.09
CA LYS A 81 15.33 -15.19 -4.86
C LYS A 81 15.34 -14.22 -3.68
N LEU A 82 16.41 -13.42 -3.54
CA LEU A 82 16.50 -12.41 -2.49
C LEU A 82 15.57 -11.21 -2.76
N TYR A 83 15.47 -10.79 -4.02
CA TYR A 83 14.55 -9.73 -4.45
C TYR A 83 13.08 -10.12 -4.22
N VAL A 84 12.67 -11.33 -4.61
CA VAL A 84 11.30 -11.82 -4.37
C VAL A 84 11.03 -12.02 -2.87
N GLY A 85 12.01 -12.48 -2.09
CA GLY A 85 11.87 -12.68 -0.64
C GLY A 85 11.74 -11.40 0.18
N VAL A 86 12.27 -10.27 -0.30
CA VAL A 86 12.28 -8.99 0.44
C VAL A 86 11.31 -7.97 -0.16
N PHE A 87 11.21 -7.83 -1.48
CA PHE A 87 10.30 -6.85 -2.10
C PHE A 87 8.84 -7.27 -2.02
N VAL A 88 8.52 -8.56 -2.15
CA VAL A 88 7.12 -9.03 -2.06
C VAL A 88 6.49 -8.72 -0.69
N PRO A 89 7.12 -9.01 0.46
CA PRO A 89 6.53 -8.65 1.75
C PRO A 89 6.47 -7.13 1.95
N VAL A 90 7.47 -6.37 1.48
CA VAL A 90 7.45 -4.90 1.58
C VAL A 90 6.31 -4.31 0.76
N VAL A 91 6.12 -4.73 -0.48
CA VAL A 91 5.02 -4.29 -1.33
C VAL A 91 3.67 -4.73 -0.74
N SER A 92 3.57 -5.96 -0.23
CA SER A 92 2.36 -6.46 0.44
C SER A 92 2.00 -5.61 1.67
N VAL A 93 2.97 -5.25 2.51
CA VAL A 93 2.74 -4.40 3.68
C VAL A 93 2.34 -2.99 3.26
N LEU A 94 3.01 -2.40 2.27
CA LEU A 94 2.68 -1.06 1.76
C LEU A 94 1.28 -1.01 1.16
N THR A 95 0.91 -2.01 0.35
CA THR A 95 -0.45 -2.09 -0.22
C THR A 95 -1.52 -2.27 0.86
N SER A 96 -1.23 -3.07 1.89
CA SER A 96 -2.15 -3.27 3.04
C SER A 96 -2.36 -1.95 3.81
N ILE A 97 -1.29 -1.19 4.06
CA ILE A 97 -1.37 0.12 4.72
C ILE A 97 -2.20 1.10 3.89
N ILE A 98 -1.97 1.15 2.56
CA ILE A 98 -2.73 2.04 1.66
C ILE A 98 -4.22 1.69 1.68
N LEU A 99 -4.59 0.40 1.66
CA LEU A 99 -5.98 -0.03 1.73
C LEU A 99 -6.64 0.38 3.05
N VAL A 100 -5.93 0.26 4.18
CA VAL A 100 -6.43 0.70 5.50
C VAL A 100 -6.63 2.23 5.51
N LEU A 101 -5.68 3.01 4.96
CA LEU A 101 -5.84 4.46 4.86
C LEU A 101 -7.02 4.85 3.99
N ILE A 102 -7.22 4.18 2.84
CA ILE A 102 -8.38 4.42 1.98
C ILE A 102 -9.67 4.11 2.73
N PHE A 103 -9.73 3.00 3.48
CA PHE A 103 -10.89 2.66 4.29
C PHE A 103 -11.16 3.70 5.37
N ILE A 104 -10.13 4.15 6.10
CA ILE A 104 -10.26 5.21 7.11
C ILE A 104 -10.71 6.51 6.47
N ILE A 105 -10.14 6.91 5.34
CA ILE A 105 -10.54 8.13 4.61
C ILE A 105 -11.97 7.98 4.08
N PHE A 106 -12.37 6.81 3.60
CA PHE A 106 -13.73 6.55 3.14
C PHE A 106 -14.71 6.67 4.30
N ASN A 107 -14.46 6.01 5.44
CA ASN A 107 -15.29 6.14 6.62
C ASN A 107 -15.27 7.55 7.19
N TYR A 108 -14.14 8.24 7.16
CA TYR A 108 -14.03 9.64 7.55
C TYR A 108 -14.81 10.54 6.59
N ARG A 109 -14.82 10.26 5.27
CA ARG A 109 -15.64 10.96 4.29
C ARG A 109 -17.11 10.62 4.40
N VAL A 110 -17.48 9.39 4.76
CA VAL A 110 -18.87 9.00 5.02
C VAL A 110 -19.35 9.60 6.32
N LEU A 111 -18.52 9.64 7.37
CA LEU A 111 -18.82 10.30 8.64
C LEU A 111 -18.86 11.82 8.47
N ARG A 112 -17.92 12.38 7.70
CA ARG A 112 -17.91 13.79 7.32
C ARG A 112 -19.09 14.10 6.42
N LYS A 113 -19.47 13.24 5.48
CA LYS A 113 -20.73 13.33 4.74
C LYS A 113 -21.95 13.01 5.59
N ASN A 114 -21.85 12.37 6.74
CA ASN A 114 -22.96 12.27 7.68
C ASN A 114 -23.07 13.56 8.51
N MET A 115 -21.98 14.32 8.65
CA MET A 115 -21.98 15.69 9.20
C MET A 115 -22.25 16.78 8.12
N GLU A 116 -21.86 16.55 6.86
CA GLU A 116 -22.14 17.37 5.67
C GLU A 116 -23.43 16.89 4.97
N LEU A 117 -24.07 15.80 5.40
CA LEU A 117 -25.49 15.54 5.17
C LEU A 117 -26.34 16.48 6.04
N GLU A 118 -25.69 17.30 6.86
CA GLU A 118 -26.26 18.52 7.41
C GLU A 118 -25.82 19.79 6.65
N VAL A 119 -24.91 19.71 5.65
CA VAL A 119 -24.45 20.86 4.83
C VAL A 119 -23.90 20.40 3.44
N ASP A 120 -24.76 20.08 2.46
CA ASP A 120 -24.37 20.02 1.03
C ASP A 120 -25.53 20.47 0.11
N ALA A 121 -25.28 21.58 -0.59
CA ALA A 121 -25.79 21.97 -1.91
C ALA A 121 -27.31 22.08 -2.17
N ASP A 122 -28.10 22.37 -1.15
CA ASP A 122 -29.28 23.25 -1.18
C ASP A 122 -29.61 23.56 0.28
N GLU A 123 -28.84 24.45 0.89
CA GLU A 123 -29.10 24.93 2.25
C GLU A 123 -30.29 25.90 2.22
N ILE A 124 -31.44 25.46 1.69
CA ILE A 124 -32.68 26.15 1.98
C ILE A 124 -32.92 25.81 3.45
N ILE A 125 -32.61 26.76 4.33
CA ILE A 125 -32.98 26.67 5.74
C ILE A 125 -34.44 26.23 5.76
N LEU A 126 -34.78 25.17 6.50
CA LEU A 126 -36.15 24.63 6.50
C LEU A 126 -37.19 25.75 6.70
N SER A 127 -36.87 26.76 7.50
CA SER A 127 -37.68 27.97 7.69
C SER A 127 -37.81 28.87 6.46
N GLU A 128 -36.77 29.03 5.65
CA GLU A 128 -36.80 29.80 4.39
C GLU A 128 -37.63 29.08 3.32
N TRP A 129 -37.51 27.75 3.24
CA TRP A 129 -38.32 26.94 2.34
C TRP A 129 -39.80 27.02 2.74
N VAL A 130 -40.11 26.82 4.02
CA VAL A 130 -41.47 26.91 4.56
C VAL A 130 -42.05 28.31 4.36
N TYR A 131 -41.26 29.37 4.54
CA TYR A 131 -41.70 30.75 4.27
C TYR A 131 -41.99 30.98 2.78
N SER A 132 -41.17 30.43 1.89
CA SER A 132 -41.37 30.51 0.44
C SER A 132 -42.63 29.76 0.00
N CYS A 133 -42.86 28.55 0.51
CA CYS A 133 -44.11 27.80 0.28
C CYS A 133 -45.33 28.55 0.83
N TYR A 134 -45.20 29.19 1.99
CA TYR A 134 -46.25 30.03 2.57
C TYR A 134 -46.61 31.22 1.68
N LEU A 135 -45.61 31.96 1.18
CA LEU A 135 -45.84 33.08 0.26
C LEU A 135 -46.40 32.64 -1.09
N ALA A 136 -45.97 31.47 -1.58
CA ALA A 136 -46.47 30.91 -2.84
C ALA A 136 -47.90 30.33 -2.72
N GLY A 137 -48.42 30.16 -1.50
CA GLY A 137 -49.69 29.46 -1.25
C GLY A 137 -49.61 27.96 -1.55
N GLU A 138 -48.41 27.39 -1.58
CA GLU A 138 -48.13 26.00 -1.95
C GLU A 138 -47.82 25.14 -0.71
N LEU A 139 -48.52 25.37 0.40
CA LEU A 139 -48.30 24.63 1.66
C LEU A 139 -48.58 23.12 1.52
N GLU A 140 -49.37 22.69 0.54
CA GLU A 140 -49.63 21.27 0.23
C GLU A 140 -48.32 20.51 -0.08
N LYS A 141 -47.27 21.20 -0.53
CA LYS A 141 -45.95 20.59 -0.74
C LYS A 141 -45.25 20.19 0.55
N LEU A 142 -45.67 20.74 1.69
CA LEU A 142 -45.12 20.44 3.01
C LEU A 142 -45.80 19.22 3.66
N THR A 143 -46.97 18.81 3.17
CA THR A 143 -47.73 17.66 3.69
C THR A 143 -47.35 16.40 2.92
N LEU A 144 -46.78 15.40 3.60
CA LEU A 144 -46.35 14.12 3.00
C LEU A 144 -47.54 13.14 2.92
N ASP A 145 -48.49 13.39 2.03
CA ASP A 145 -49.64 12.51 1.73
C ASP A 145 -50.57 12.19 2.92
N GLU A 146 -50.51 12.97 4.00
CA GLU A 146 -51.49 12.90 5.09
C GLU A 146 -52.70 13.82 4.81
N ASP A 147 -53.90 13.33 5.12
CA ASP A 147 -55.14 14.11 5.07
C ASP A 147 -55.17 15.08 6.26
N VAL A 148 -54.45 16.19 6.11
CA VAL A 148 -54.33 17.26 7.12
C VAL A 148 -55.32 18.37 6.78
N ASP A 149 -56.03 18.89 7.79
CA ASP A 149 -56.81 20.11 7.62
C ASP A 149 -55.88 21.28 7.28
N MET A 150 -55.90 21.69 6.00
CA MET A 150 -55.05 22.76 5.48
C MET A 150 -55.26 24.09 6.21
N VAL A 151 -56.45 24.33 6.80
CA VAL A 151 -56.74 25.55 7.57
C VAL A 151 -56.00 25.53 8.91
N GLU A 152 -56.05 24.39 9.61
CA GLU A 152 -55.29 24.20 10.86
C GLU A 152 -53.78 24.17 10.59
N PHE A 153 -53.36 23.56 9.49
CA PHE A 153 -51.97 23.51 9.07
C PHE A 153 -51.41 24.88 8.73
N GLU A 154 -52.11 25.68 7.92
CA GLU A 154 -51.67 27.04 7.58
C GLU A 154 -51.57 27.91 8.84
N ARG A 155 -52.52 27.77 9.78
CA ARG A 155 -52.46 28.44 11.07
C ARG A 155 -51.22 28.03 11.86
N ALA A 156 -50.94 26.73 11.95
CA ALA A 156 -49.76 26.22 12.64
C ALA A 156 -48.45 26.74 12.01
N VAL A 157 -48.38 26.80 10.67
CA VAL A 157 -47.24 27.36 9.94
C VAL A 157 -47.06 28.84 10.24
N LYS A 158 -48.13 29.65 10.23
CA LYS A 158 -48.06 31.08 10.62
C LYS A 158 -47.54 31.26 12.04
N VAL A 159 -48.05 30.49 13.01
CA VAL A 159 -47.58 30.51 14.40
C VAL A 159 -46.11 30.10 14.49
N GLY A 160 -45.72 29.06 13.75
CA GLY A 160 -44.34 28.58 13.65
C GLY A 160 -43.39 29.67 13.17
N LEU A 161 -43.75 30.36 12.07
CA LEU A 161 -42.99 31.48 11.50
C LEU A 161 -42.82 32.64 12.49
N TRP A 162 -43.87 32.99 13.25
CA TRP A 162 -43.77 33.99 14.34
C TRP A 162 -42.86 33.52 15.49
N CYS A 163 -42.84 32.21 15.79
CA CYS A 163 -42.05 31.64 16.87
C CYS A 163 -40.54 31.58 16.57
N ILE A 164 -40.15 31.45 15.31
CA ILE A 164 -38.74 31.29 14.91
C ILE A 164 -38.06 32.63 14.58
N GLN A 165 -38.78 33.74 14.72
CA GLN A 165 -38.26 35.07 14.40
C GLN A 165 -36.98 35.39 15.19
N THR A 166 -35.97 35.93 14.50
CA THR A 166 -34.65 36.25 15.06
C THR A 166 -34.73 37.32 16.15
N ASP A 167 -35.66 38.28 16.00
CA ASP A 167 -35.91 39.32 17.01
C ASP A 167 -36.82 38.77 18.12
N PRO A 168 -36.31 38.61 19.37
CA PRO A 168 -37.10 38.08 20.48
C PRO A 168 -38.27 38.98 20.89
N THR A 169 -38.25 40.26 20.51
CA THR A 169 -39.34 41.20 20.83
C THR A 169 -40.58 41.00 19.96
N LEU A 170 -40.40 40.41 18.78
CA LEU A 170 -41.49 40.08 17.86
C LEU A 170 -42.11 38.71 18.16
N ARG A 171 -41.45 37.89 18.99
CA ARG A 171 -41.92 36.54 19.33
C ARG A 171 -43.12 36.62 20.28
N PRO A 172 -44.24 35.95 19.96
CA PRO A 172 -45.38 35.90 20.88
C PRO A 172 -45.03 35.12 22.15
N SER A 173 -45.66 35.50 23.27
CA SER A 173 -45.57 34.71 24.51
C SER A 173 -46.25 33.35 24.33
N MET A 174 -45.83 32.33 25.09
CA MET A 174 -46.45 31.00 25.04
C MET A 174 -47.97 31.03 25.27
N LYS A 175 -48.45 31.94 26.12
CA LYS A 175 -49.89 32.17 26.33
C LYS A 175 -50.59 32.58 25.02
N ASN A 176 -49.98 33.48 24.25
CA ASN A 176 -50.53 33.95 22.99
C ASN A 176 -50.41 32.88 21.89
N VAL A 177 -49.30 32.14 21.86
CA VAL A 177 -49.10 31.01 20.93
C VAL A 177 -50.23 29.99 21.05
N ILE A 178 -50.61 29.62 22.28
CA ILE A 178 -51.72 28.68 22.51
C ILE A 178 -53.05 29.24 21.98
N ILE A 179 -53.38 30.50 22.31
CA ILE A 179 -54.59 31.18 21.83
C ILE A 179 -54.62 31.25 20.29
N MET A 180 -53.47 31.48 19.65
CA MET A 180 -53.32 31.51 18.20
C MET A 180 -53.53 30.13 17.57
N LEU A 181 -53.02 29.06 18.17
CA LEU A 181 -53.20 27.67 17.69
C LEU A 181 -54.64 27.18 17.85
N GLU A 182 -55.29 27.50 18.97
CA GLU A 182 -56.71 27.18 19.23
C GLU A 182 -57.66 27.96 18.30
N GLY A 183 -57.17 28.99 17.60
CA GLY A 183 -57.96 29.81 16.71
C GLY A 183 -58.78 30.90 17.36
N CYS A 184 -58.47 31.20 18.62
CA CYS A 184 -59.12 32.24 19.41
C CYS A 184 -58.55 33.65 19.11
N ALA A 185 -57.56 33.76 18.22
CA ALA A 185 -56.98 35.01 17.77
C ALA A 185 -56.70 34.99 16.26
N GLU A 186 -56.93 36.12 15.59
CA GLU A 186 -56.48 36.32 14.20
C GLU A 186 -54.97 36.55 14.15
N ILE A 187 -54.32 35.91 13.17
CA ILE A 187 -52.86 35.95 13.02
C ILE A 187 -52.53 36.77 11.79
N SER A 188 -51.80 37.87 11.97
CA SER A 188 -51.26 38.65 10.87
C SER A 188 -50.13 37.90 10.16
N SER A 189 -49.87 38.26 8.90
CA SER A 189 -48.76 37.68 8.13
C SER A 189 -47.43 37.89 8.85
N PRO A 190 -46.62 36.83 9.05
CA PRO A 190 -45.32 36.95 9.69
C PRO A 190 -44.37 37.82 8.84
N PRO A 191 -43.48 38.61 9.48
CA PRO A 191 -42.46 39.37 8.77
C PRO A 191 -41.49 38.42 8.04
N SER A 192 -40.82 38.91 7.00
CA SER A 192 -39.83 38.10 6.27
C SER A 192 -38.69 37.69 7.20
N THR A 193 -38.43 36.39 7.27
CA THR A 193 -37.34 35.76 8.03
C THR A 193 -35.95 35.97 7.40
N HIS A 194 -35.85 36.80 6.36
CA HIS A 194 -34.59 37.24 5.78
C HIS A 194 -34.05 38.42 6.58
N LEU A 195 -33.01 38.18 7.39
CA LEU A 195 -31.91 39.11 7.62
C LEU A 195 -30.84 38.42 8.50
N LEU A 196 -29.63 38.29 7.91
CA LEU A 196 -28.33 37.89 8.46
C LEU A 196 -27.92 36.41 8.29
N PHE A 197 -27.40 36.10 7.10
CA PHE A 197 -26.07 35.51 7.00
C PHE A 197 -25.04 36.62 6.88
#